data_AF-A0A176Z5Y1-F1
#
_entry.id   AF-A0A176Z5Y1-F1
#
_cell.length_a   1.000
_cell.length_b   1.000
_cell.length_c   1.000
_cell.angle_alpha   90.00
_cell.angle_beta   90.00
_cell.angle_gamma   90.00
#
_symmetry.space_group_name_H-M   'P 1'
#
loop_
_entity.id
_entity.type
_entity.pdbx_description
1 polymer ?
#
loop_
_entity_poly.entity_id
_entity_poly.type
_entity_poly.pdbx_seq_one_letter_code
_entity_poly.pdbx_strand_id
1 'polypeptide(L)'
;MTTTPHRVVIVGAGFGGLETTYRLTGAPVEITLIDRRNHHLFQPLLYQVATASLATSEIAWPVRHLMRDRREVTTLFATVSGVDAERRCVLIDDGSEVPYDTLVLATGARHAYFGHDEWEQWAPGLKTLEDGTTLRRHILVAFERAERETDPARRAARLTFAIIGAGPTGVEMAGTIAEMAHHTLPDDFRNIDTRKARVVLIEAGPRVLAGFADDLSAYAQASLEKIGVEVVLGQPVTDIDREGVVYGGQRLNAKTRIWAAGVRASPAAEWLGAPADRAGRVQVEADLTIPGHPEIFAIGDTVSINAWEGKPVPGIAPAAKQQGRHVAETIKARLRGQATGQFRYKHAGSLAQIGKRLAVIDFGRIKLRGAIAWWIWGIAHIYFLIGLRHRLSVALSWLWIYARDQRAARLITQGSSKVV
;
A
#
# COMPACT_ATOMS: atom_id res chain seq x y z
N MET A 1 22.49 35.82 20.06
CA MET A 1 22.95 35.11 18.85
C MET A 1 21.78 34.30 18.33
N THR A 2 21.18 34.67 17.20
CA THR A 2 20.13 33.89 16.55
C THR A 2 20.78 32.65 15.95
N THR A 3 20.75 31.54 16.69
CA THR A 3 21.17 30.24 16.14
C THR A 3 20.21 29.89 15.02
N THR A 4 20.72 29.82 13.79
CA THR A 4 19.95 29.32 12.65
C THR A 4 19.38 27.94 13.03
N PRO A 5 18.06 27.72 12.88
CA PRO A 5 17.47 26.42 13.23
C PRO A 5 18.09 25.30 12.40
N HIS A 6 18.22 24.12 13.00
CA HIS A 6 18.78 22.95 12.32
C HIS A 6 17.81 22.49 11.22
N ARG A 7 18.29 22.41 9.98
CA ARG A 7 17.45 22.12 8.80
C ARG A 7 17.27 20.62 8.61
N VAL A 8 16.03 20.17 8.71
CA VAL A 8 15.64 18.77 8.46
C VAL A 8 14.86 18.70 7.15
N VAL A 9 15.38 17.96 6.17
CA VAL A 9 14.65 17.64 4.94
C VAL A 9 14.09 16.23 5.05
N ILE A 10 12.80 16.07 4.80
CA ILE A 10 12.10 14.78 4.80
C ILE A 10 11.52 14.57 3.41
N VAL A 11 11.94 13.49 2.75
CA VAL A 11 11.45 13.13 1.41
C VAL A 11 10.42 12.01 1.54
N GLY A 12 9.17 12.32 1.24
CA GLY A 12 8.01 11.44 1.33
C GLY A 12 7.11 11.74 2.52
N ALA A 13 5.86 12.11 2.24
CA ALA A 13 4.75 12.32 3.18
C ALA A 13 3.90 11.04 3.38
N GLY A 14 4.56 9.87 3.29
CA GLY A 14 3.98 8.58 3.67
C GLY A 14 3.91 8.39 5.19
N PHE A 15 3.70 7.15 5.63
CA PHE A 15 3.59 6.82 7.06
C PHE A 15 4.83 7.20 7.87
N GLY A 16 6.03 6.88 7.37
CA GLY A 16 7.29 7.15 8.06
C GLY A 16 7.64 8.64 8.11
N GLY A 17 7.55 9.34 6.97
CA GLY A 17 7.87 10.76 6.91
C GLY A 17 6.92 11.62 7.74
N LEU A 18 5.60 11.37 7.67
CA LEU A 18 4.65 12.09 8.54
C LEU A 18 4.87 11.81 10.03
N GLU A 19 5.10 10.55 10.42
CA GLU A 19 5.37 10.25 11.84
C GLU A 19 6.66 10.94 12.30
N THR A 20 7.70 11.00 11.46
CA THR A 20 8.93 11.75 11.74
C THR A 20 8.61 13.23 11.97
N THR A 21 7.88 13.87 11.04
CA THR A 21 7.47 15.28 11.15
C THR A 21 6.64 15.55 12.40
N TYR A 22 5.66 14.69 12.72
CA TYR A 22 4.84 14.80 13.93
C TYR A 22 5.68 14.68 15.19
N ARG A 23 6.63 13.75 15.21
CA ARG A 23 7.47 13.50 16.38
C ARG A 23 8.54 14.57 16.58
N LEU A 24 8.95 15.31 15.55
CA LEU A 24 9.86 16.46 15.68
C LEU A 24 9.23 17.70 16.32
N THR A 25 7.92 17.70 16.65
CA THR A 25 7.26 18.81 17.34
C THR A 25 8.05 19.28 18.58
N GLY A 26 8.26 20.59 18.68
CA GLY A 26 8.96 21.23 19.80
C GLY A 26 10.50 21.13 19.76
N ALA A 27 11.08 20.49 18.74
CA ALA A 27 12.52 20.53 18.52
C ALA A 27 12.93 21.87 17.85
N PRO A 28 14.17 22.37 18.09
CA PRO A 28 14.67 23.61 17.48
C PRO A 28 15.12 23.37 16.02
N VAL A 29 14.18 22.98 15.17
CA VAL A 29 14.41 22.60 13.77
C VAL A 29 13.50 23.37 12.82
N GLU A 30 13.97 23.55 11.58
CA GLU A 30 13.15 23.91 10.44
C GLU A 30 12.98 22.68 9.55
N ILE A 31 11.75 22.34 9.20
CA ILE A 31 11.44 21.12 8.45
C ILE A 31 10.98 21.47 7.04
N THR A 32 11.62 20.88 6.04
CA THR A 32 11.11 20.85 4.66
C THR A 32 10.63 19.45 4.32
N LEU A 33 9.31 19.28 4.16
CA LEU A 33 8.68 18.02 3.77
C LEU A 33 8.37 18.04 2.27
N ILE A 34 9.06 17.19 1.51
CA ILE A 34 8.95 17.13 0.04
C ILE A 34 8.21 15.86 -0.35
N ASP A 35 7.16 15.97 -1.16
CA ASP A 35 6.51 14.80 -1.77
C ASP A 35 6.03 15.12 -3.20
N ARG A 36 6.13 14.13 -4.08
CA ARG A 36 5.60 14.17 -5.46
C ARG A 36 4.08 14.03 -5.52
N ARG A 37 3.41 13.92 -4.38
CA ARG A 37 1.96 13.90 -4.19
C ARG A 37 1.58 14.95 -3.17
N ASN A 38 0.51 15.69 -3.45
CA ASN A 38 0.01 16.71 -2.55
C ASN A 38 -0.75 16.15 -1.33
N HIS A 39 -0.87 14.82 -1.20
CA HIS A 39 -1.66 14.15 -0.17
C HIS A 39 -0.93 12.96 0.45
N HIS A 40 -1.26 12.67 1.71
CA HIS A 40 -0.97 11.38 2.34
C HIS A 40 -2.05 10.37 1.97
N LEU A 41 -1.65 9.13 1.70
CA LEU A 41 -2.55 8.03 1.36
C LEU A 41 -2.50 6.93 2.42
N PHE A 42 -3.66 6.61 3.00
CA PHE A 42 -3.84 5.47 3.89
C PHE A 42 -3.99 4.19 3.09
N GLN A 43 -2.85 3.67 2.61
CA GLN A 43 -2.77 2.48 1.75
C GLN A 43 -3.54 1.24 2.25
N PRO A 44 -3.66 0.94 3.57
CA PRO A 44 -4.39 -0.24 4.03
C PRO A 44 -5.86 -0.31 3.59
N LEU A 45 -6.49 0.81 3.23
CA LEU A 45 -7.88 0.83 2.74
C LEU A 45 -7.98 1.10 1.24
N LEU A 46 -6.87 1.10 0.51
CA LEU A 46 -6.83 1.42 -0.91
C LEU A 46 -7.60 0.40 -1.76
N TYR A 47 -7.59 -0.88 -1.36
CA TYR A 47 -8.40 -1.92 -2.01
C TYR A 47 -9.89 -1.61 -1.95
N GLN A 48 -10.37 -0.96 -0.89
CA GLN A 48 -11.76 -0.56 -0.77
C GLN A 48 -12.14 0.57 -1.73
N VAL A 49 -11.20 1.43 -2.11
CA VAL A 49 -11.40 2.39 -3.21
C VAL A 49 -11.41 1.66 -4.55
N ALA A 50 -10.49 0.73 -4.77
CA ALA A 50 -10.44 -0.09 -5.99
C ALA A 50 -11.70 -0.92 -6.21
N THR A 51 -12.38 -1.33 -5.13
CA THR A 51 -13.62 -2.09 -5.20
C THR A 51 -14.87 -1.24 -4.91
N ALA A 52 -14.79 0.08 -5.10
CA ALA A 52 -15.92 1.02 -4.99
C ALA A 52 -16.64 1.05 -3.62
N SER A 53 -16.02 0.52 -2.57
CA SER A 53 -16.55 0.50 -1.21
C SER A 53 -16.32 1.83 -0.50
N LEU A 54 -15.15 2.45 -0.68
CA LEU A 54 -14.81 3.77 -0.12
C LEU A 54 -14.56 4.80 -1.21
N ALA A 55 -14.78 6.07 -0.88
CA ALA A 55 -14.38 7.19 -1.71
C ALA A 55 -12.89 7.54 -1.50
N THR A 56 -12.28 8.14 -2.52
CA THR A 56 -10.87 8.56 -2.49
C THR A 56 -10.57 9.57 -1.38
N SER A 57 -11.50 10.50 -1.12
CA SER A 57 -11.40 11.53 -0.08
C SER A 57 -11.42 10.98 1.35
N GLU A 58 -11.84 9.74 1.54
CA GLU A 58 -11.90 9.11 2.85
C GLU A 58 -10.56 8.52 3.30
N ILE A 59 -9.65 8.27 2.35
CA ILE A 59 -8.35 7.63 2.61
C ILE A 59 -7.15 8.46 2.16
N ALA A 60 -7.39 9.63 1.56
CA ALA A 60 -6.34 10.54 1.08
C ALA A 60 -6.55 11.96 1.61
N TRP A 61 -5.52 12.55 2.21
CA TRP A 61 -5.61 13.88 2.85
C TRP A 61 -4.49 14.82 2.41
N PRO A 62 -4.80 16.08 2.05
CA PRO A 62 -3.78 17.03 1.62
C PRO A 62 -2.70 17.24 2.69
N VAL A 63 -1.43 17.09 2.32
CA VAL A 63 -0.29 17.23 3.25
C VAL A 63 -0.26 18.64 3.87
N ARG A 64 -0.55 19.67 3.05
CA ARG A 64 -0.68 21.06 3.51
C ARG A 64 -1.74 21.22 4.60
N HIS A 65 -2.87 20.53 4.47
CA HIS A 65 -3.92 20.57 5.48
C HIS A 65 -3.46 19.91 6.79
N LEU A 66 -2.79 18.75 6.68
CA LEU A 66 -2.26 18.02 7.83
C LEU A 66 -1.20 18.82 8.61
N MET A 67 -0.41 19.65 7.92
CA MET A 67 0.68 20.44 8.50
C MET A 67 0.34 21.91 8.78
N ARG A 68 -0.90 22.36 8.52
CA ARG A 68 -1.26 23.80 8.55
C ARG A 68 -0.97 24.50 9.88
N ASP A 69 -1.04 23.76 10.99
CA ASP A 69 -0.87 24.27 12.35
C ASP A 69 0.59 24.15 12.83
N ARG A 70 1.51 23.69 11.95
CA ARG A 70 2.95 23.49 12.20
C ARG A 70 3.77 24.56 11.47
N ARG A 71 4.01 25.70 12.13
CA ARG A 71 4.71 26.85 11.51
C ARG A 71 6.16 26.57 11.13
N GLU A 72 6.77 25.58 11.77
CA GLU A 72 8.14 25.13 11.50
C GLU A 72 8.24 24.19 10.28
N VAL A 73 7.11 23.82 9.66
CA VAL A 73 7.06 22.88 8.54
C VAL A 73 6.72 23.60 7.24
N THR A 74 7.63 23.56 6.28
CA THR A 74 7.37 23.92 4.88
C THR A 74 7.11 22.66 4.07
N THR A 75 5.99 22.63 3.34
CA THR A 75 5.66 21.49 2.46
C THR A 75 5.90 21.86 0.99
N LEU A 76 6.67 21.05 0.28
CA LEU A 76 6.96 21.22 -1.15
C LEU A 76 6.31 20.08 -1.95
N PHE A 77 5.60 20.45 -3.02
CA PHE A 77 5.09 19.50 -4.00
C PHE A 77 6.08 19.43 -5.15
N ALA A 78 6.96 18.43 -5.12
CA ALA A 78 8.08 18.32 -6.04
C ALA A 78 8.56 16.87 -6.12
N THR A 79 9.22 16.50 -7.22
CA THR A 79 9.85 15.17 -7.34
C THR A 79 11.33 15.29 -7.03
N VAL A 80 11.79 14.55 -6.03
CA VAL A 80 13.23 14.39 -5.80
C VAL A 80 13.83 13.52 -6.88
N SER A 81 14.88 14.03 -7.54
CA SER A 81 15.63 13.36 -8.61
C SER A 81 16.94 12.77 -8.12
N GLY A 82 17.48 13.24 -6.99
CA GLY A 82 18.72 12.76 -6.41
C GLY A 82 19.07 13.37 -5.06
N VAL A 83 20.20 12.94 -4.50
CA VAL A 83 20.78 13.48 -3.27
C VAL A 83 22.27 13.71 -3.52
N ASP A 84 22.74 14.92 -3.26
CA ASP A 84 24.17 15.22 -3.20
C ASP A 84 24.60 15.23 -1.72
N ALA A 85 25.26 14.15 -1.29
CA ALA A 85 25.67 13.98 0.09
C ALA A 85 26.91 14.83 0.46
N GLU A 86 27.75 15.18 -0.52
CA GLU A 86 28.93 16.03 -0.29
C GLU A 86 28.50 17.48 -0.06
N ARG A 87 27.62 18.00 -0.92
CA ARG A 87 27.05 19.36 -0.82
C ARG A 87 25.90 19.45 0.18
N ARG A 88 25.43 18.32 0.70
CA ARG A 88 24.30 18.18 1.63
C ARG A 88 23.03 18.86 1.11
N CYS A 89 22.65 18.54 -0.12
CA CYS A 89 21.40 19.00 -0.70
C CYS A 89 20.61 17.89 -1.38
N VAL A 90 19.28 18.06 -1.39
CA VAL A 90 18.35 17.23 -2.16
C VAL A 90 18.14 17.90 -3.52
N LEU A 91 18.24 17.11 -4.59
CA LEU A 91 18.06 17.58 -5.96
C LEU A 91 16.61 17.36 -6.39
N ILE A 92 16.01 18.38 -7.01
CA ILE A 92 14.64 18.35 -7.51
C ILE A 92 14.64 18.21 -9.04
N ASP A 93 13.58 17.64 -9.61
CA ASP A 93 13.41 17.42 -11.04
C ASP A 93 13.39 18.71 -11.88
N ASP A 94 13.07 19.86 -11.28
CA ASP A 94 13.12 21.19 -11.90
C ASP A 94 14.50 21.86 -11.84
N GLY A 95 15.52 21.17 -11.30
CA GLY A 95 16.88 21.67 -11.13
C GLY A 95 17.10 22.52 -9.88
N SER A 96 16.07 22.74 -9.05
CA SER A 96 16.25 23.36 -7.74
C SER A 96 16.93 22.43 -6.74
N GLU A 97 17.57 23.01 -5.73
CA GLU A 97 18.27 22.30 -4.67
C GLU A 97 17.74 22.71 -3.30
N VAL A 98 17.55 21.73 -2.40
CA VAL A 98 17.11 21.97 -1.02
C VAL A 98 18.21 21.52 -0.05
N PRO A 99 18.92 22.46 0.62
CA PRO A 99 20.00 22.11 1.53
C PRO A 99 19.47 21.54 2.85
N TYR A 100 20.25 20.66 3.48
CA TYR A 100 19.90 20.04 4.75
C TYR A 100 21.08 19.95 5.71
N ASP A 101 20.77 19.90 7.00
CA ASP A 101 21.70 19.46 8.05
C ASP A 101 21.38 18.01 8.48
N THR A 102 20.14 17.55 8.27
CA THR A 102 19.74 16.15 8.36
C THR A 102 18.72 15.80 7.29
N LEU A 103 18.90 14.66 6.63
CA LEU A 103 18.00 14.15 5.59
C LEU A 103 17.30 12.87 6.07
N VAL A 104 16.00 12.76 5.80
CA VAL A 104 15.20 11.55 6.05
C VAL A 104 14.53 11.10 4.77
N LEU A 105 14.96 9.95 4.23
CA LEU A 105 14.41 9.32 3.04
C LEU A 105 13.28 8.34 3.42
N ALA A 106 12.03 8.76 3.22
CA ALA A 106 10.81 8.01 3.48
C ALA A 106 10.01 7.78 2.18
N THR A 107 10.72 7.50 1.10
CA THR A 107 10.28 7.49 -0.30
C THR A 107 9.47 6.25 -0.70
N GLY A 108 9.48 5.20 0.14
CA GLY A 108 8.65 4.01 0.01
C GLY A 108 9.08 3.09 -1.13
N ALA A 109 8.12 2.33 -1.65
CA ALA A 109 8.31 1.33 -2.70
C ALA A 109 7.22 1.40 -3.78
N ARG A 110 7.55 0.91 -4.97
CA ARG A 110 6.67 0.66 -6.12
C ARG A 110 6.46 -0.85 -6.28
N HIS A 111 5.64 -1.26 -7.25
CA HIS A 111 5.52 -2.68 -7.60
C HIS A 111 6.81 -3.19 -8.26
N ALA A 112 7.08 -4.49 -8.09
CA ALA A 112 8.08 -5.20 -8.85
C ALA A 112 7.39 -6.21 -9.75
N TYR A 113 7.72 -6.22 -11.05
CA TYR A 113 7.25 -7.22 -11.99
C TYR A 113 8.30 -8.31 -12.27
N PHE A 114 9.25 -8.48 -11.33
CA PHE A 114 10.29 -9.53 -11.37
C PHE A 114 11.11 -9.60 -12.66
N GLY A 115 11.31 -8.46 -13.33
CA GLY A 115 12.03 -8.36 -14.60
C GLY A 115 11.13 -8.18 -15.82
N HIS A 116 9.80 -8.18 -15.63
CA HIS A 116 8.78 -8.02 -16.67
C HIS A 116 8.00 -6.71 -16.52
N ASP A 117 8.68 -5.57 -16.52
CA ASP A 117 8.04 -4.26 -16.31
C ASP A 117 6.98 -3.94 -17.39
N GLU A 118 7.05 -4.59 -18.56
CA GLU A 118 6.05 -4.53 -19.61
C GLU A 118 4.66 -5.06 -19.21
N TRP A 119 4.56 -5.85 -18.13
CA TRP A 119 3.29 -6.37 -17.62
C TRP A 119 2.44 -5.31 -16.94
N GLU A 120 3.02 -4.20 -16.48
CA GLU A 120 2.32 -3.14 -15.74
C GLU A 120 1.12 -2.58 -16.51
N GLN A 121 1.25 -2.44 -17.84
CA GLN A 121 0.17 -1.92 -18.69
C GLN A 121 -1.05 -2.87 -18.74
N TRP A 122 -0.82 -4.18 -18.55
CA TRP A 122 -1.85 -5.22 -18.67
C TRP A 122 -2.43 -5.60 -17.31
N ALA A 123 -1.58 -5.69 -16.29
CA ALA A 123 -1.92 -6.01 -14.91
C ALA A 123 -1.42 -4.89 -13.99
N PRO A 124 -2.12 -3.76 -13.91
CA PRO A 124 -1.71 -2.67 -13.03
C PRO A 124 -1.78 -3.11 -11.57
N GLY A 125 -0.85 -2.59 -10.78
CA GLY A 125 -0.82 -2.82 -9.35
C GLY A 125 -1.75 -1.88 -8.55
N LEU A 126 -1.65 -1.93 -7.21
CA LEU A 126 -2.44 -1.11 -6.30
C LEU A 126 -1.58 -0.46 -5.19
N LYS A 127 -0.95 0.68 -5.50
CA LYS A 127 -0.14 1.46 -4.54
C LYS A 127 -0.54 2.93 -4.47
N THR A 128 -1.24 3.42 -5.47
CA THR A 128 -1.59 4.83 -5.63
C THR A 128 -3.09 5.06 -5.67
N LEU A 129 -3.52 6.31 -5.44
CA LEU A 129 -4.93 6.67 -5.54
C LEU A 129 -5.45 6.50 -6.98
N GLU A 130 -4.59 6.80 -7.96
CA GLU A 130 -4.84 6.64 -9.39
C GLU A 130 -4.97 5.16 -9.79
N ASP A 131 -4.18 4.27 -9.16
CA ASP A 131 -4.32 2.82 -9.32
C ASP A 131 -5.69 2.37 -8.81
N GLY A 132 -6.10 2.86 -7.63
CA GLY A 132 -7.41 2.56 -7.05
C GLY A 132 -8.56 2.96 -7.97
N THR A 133 -8.56 4.18 -8.49
CA THR A 133 -9.62 4.62 -9.42
C THR A 133 -9.57 3.89 -10.77
N THR A 134 -8.38 3.56 -11.26
CA THR A 134 -8.16 2.79 -12.50
C THR A 134 -8.68 1.37 -12.38
N LEU A 135 -8.32 0.66 -11.31
CA LEU A 135 -8.80 -0.70 -11.06
C LEU A 135 -10.31 -0.72 -10.83
N ARG A 136 -10.86 0.24 -10.10
CA ARG A 136 -12.32 0.41 -9.97
C ARG A 136 -12.99 0.52 -11.32
N ARG A 137 -12.46 1.36 -12.21
CA ARG A 137 -12.96 1.48 -13.58
C ARG A 137 -12.86 0.16 -14.33
N HIS A 138 -11.73 -0.52 -14.30
CA HIS A 138 -11.56 -1.82 -14.99
C HIS A 138 -12.59 -2.85 -14.51
N ILE A 139 -12.78 -2.95 -13.19
CA ILE A 139 -13.72 -3.89 -12.58
C ILE A 139 -15.16 -3.58 -13.03
N LEU A 140 -15.61 -2.34 -12.87
CA LEU A 140 -16.99 -1.97 -13.21
C LEU A 140 -17.26 -2.05 -14.73
N VAL A 141 -16.32 -1.58 -15.56
CA VAL A 141 -16.44 -1.65 -17.03
C VAL A 141 -16.47 -3.10 -17.52
N ALA A 142 -15.82 -4.04 -16.83
CA ALA A 142 -15.88 -5.45 -17.19
C ALA A 142 -17.31 -6.00 -17.14
N PHE A 143 -18.08 -5.67 -16.10
CA PHE A 143 -19.50 -6.05 -15.98
C PHE A 143 -20.36 -5.33 -17.03
N GLU A 144 -20.20 -4.02 -17.21
CA GLU A 144 -20.92 -3.24 -18.23
C GLU A 144 -20.71 -3.77 -19.66
N ARG A 145 -19.49 -4.22 -19.96
CA ARG A 145 -19.18 -4.80 -21.26
C ARG A 145 -19.67 -6.23 -21.40
N ALA A 146 -19.71 -7.00 -20.31
CA ALA A 146 -20.28 -8.33 -20.32
C ALA A 146 -21.79 -8.28 -20.60
N GLU A 147 -22.50 -7.29 -20.04
CA GLU A 147 -23.94 -7.05 -20.26
C GLU A 147 -24.31 -6.93 -21.74
N ARG A 148 -23.39 -6.35 -22.55
CA ARG A 148 -23.58 -6.10 -23.98
C ARG A 148 -22.90 -7.11 -24.89
N GLU A 149 -22.14 -8.05 -24.35
CA GLU A 149 -21.40 -9.03 -25.15
C GLU A 149 -22.29 -10.22 -25.51
N THR A 150 -22.42 -10.53 -26.79
CA THR A 150 -23.23 -11.65 -27.27
C THR A 150 -22.47 -12.96 -27.38
N ASP A 151 -21.14 -12.91 -27.60
CA ASP A 151 -20.31 -14.10 -27.66
C ASP A 151 -20.06 -14.68 -26.26
N PRO A 152 -20.45 -15.95 -25.99
CA PRO A 152 -20.34 -16.54 -24.66
C PRO A 152 -18.89 -16.61 -24.14
N ALA A 153 -17.91 -16.88 -25.00
CA ALA A 153 -16.51 -17.00 -24.60
C ALA A 153 -15.91 -15.64 -24.22
N ARG A 154 -16.15 -14.61 -25.03
CA ARG A 154 -15.74 -13.22 -24.73
C ARG A 154 -16.47 -12.66 -23.52
N ARG A 155 -17.72 -13.05 -23.29
CA ARG A 155 -18.48 -12.68 -22.09
C ARG A 155 -17.85 -13.31 -20.84
N ALA A 156 -17.54 -14.61 -20.89
CA ALA A 156 -16.85 -15.31 -19.81
C ALA A 156 -15.47 -14.69 -19.49
N ALA A 157 -14.68 -14.34 -20.52
CA ALA A 157 -13.39 -13.68 -20.33
C ALA A 157 -13.51 -12.29 -19.68
N ARG A 158 -14.61 -11.55 -19.94
CA ARG A 158 -14.89 -10.28 -19.24
C ARG A 158 -15.30 -10.48 -17.79
N LEU A 159 -16.00 -11.58 -17.49
CA LEU A 159 -16.38 -11.95 -16.14
C LEU A 159 -15.29 -12.75 -15.40
N THR A 160 -14.08 -12.83 -15.95
CA THR A 160 -12.93 -13.46 -15.30
C THR A 160 -11.95 -12.40 -14.83
N PHE A 161 -11.64 -12.43 -13.53
CA PHE A 161 -10.74 -11.53 -12.83
C PHE A 161 -9.51 -12.33 -12.36
N ALA A 162 -8.33 -12.00 -12.87
CA ALA A 162 -7.08 -12.62 -12.44
C ALA A 162 -6.35 -11.71 -11.46
N ILE A 163 -6.09 -12.20 -10.24
CA ILE A 163 -5.34 -11.49 -9.20
C ILE A 163 -4.04 -12.24 -8.98
N ILE A 164 -2.90 -11.59 -9.23
CA ILE A 164 -1.57 -12.18 -9.14
C ILE A 164 -0.92 -11.79 -7.81
N GLY A 165 -0.65 -12.76 -6.95
CA GLY A 165 -0.08 -12.62 -5.61
C GLY A 165 -1.12 -12.74 -4.50
N ALA A 166 -0.95 -13.71 -3.60
CA ALA A 166 -1.84 -13.98 -2.46
C ALA A 166 -1.32 -13.41 -1.14
N GLY A 167 -0.64 -12.25 -1.20
CA GLY A 167 -0.41 -11.41 -0.02
C GLY A 167 -1.71 -10.73 0.46
N PRO A 168 -1.64 -9.90 1.53
CA PRO A 168 -2.82 -9.22 2.08
C PRO A 168 -3.65 -8.49 1.01
N THR A 169 -3.00 -7.69 0.16
CA THR A 169 -3.68 -6.93 -0.91
C THR A 169 -4.41 -7.83 -1.90
N GLY A 170 -3.80 -8.94 -2.33
CA GLY A 170 -4.43 -9.85 -3.28
C GLY A 170 -5.62 -10.60 -2.69
N VAL A 171 -5.50 -11.05 -1.45
CA VAL A 171 -6.59 -11.69 -0.69
C VAL A 171 -7.76 -10.73 -0.48
N GLU A 172 -7.48 -9.49 -0.06
CA GLU A 172 -8.49 -8.44 0.14
C GLU A 172 -9.21 -8.09 -1.16
N MET A 173 -8.47 -7.95 -2.26
CA MET A 173 -9.03 -7.68 -3.59
C MET A 173 -9.89 -8.84 -4.09
N ALA A 174 -9.37 -10.07 -4.05
CA ALA A 174 -10.08 -11.25 -4.55
C ALA A 174 -11.41 -11.46 -3.83
N GLY A 175 -11.41 -11.47 -2.49
CA GLY A 175 -12.65 -11.68 -1.75
C GLY A 175 -13.64 -10.53 -1.90
N THR A 176 -13.16 -9.28 -1.98
CA THR A 176 -14.05 -8.13 -2.15
C THR A 176 -14.67 -8.04 -3.55
N ILE A 177 -13.96 -8.49 -4.60
CA ILE A 177 -14.49 -8.62 -5.97
C ILE A 177 -15.50 -9.76 -6.04
N ALA A 178 -15.19 -10.94 -5.49
CA ALA A 178 -16.10 -12.08 -5.48
C ALA A 178 -17.42 -11.72 -4.79
N GLU A 179 -17.35 -11.05 -3.64
CA GLU A 179 -18.53 -10.59 -2.93
C GLU A 179 -19.33 -9.55 -3.73
N MET A 180 -18.65 -8.60 -4.39
CA MET A 180 -19.32 -7.63 -5.26
C MET A 180 -20.08 -8.34 -6.38
N ALA A 181 -19.43 -9.27 -7.07
CA ALA A 181 -20.00 -9.98 -8.21
C ALA A 181 -21.18 -10.87 -7.81
N HIS A 182 -21.03 -11.62 -6.71
CA HIS A 182 -21.96 -12.66 -6.31
C HIS A 182 -23.14 -12.14 -5.46
N HIS A 183 -22.99 -11.01 -4.78
CA HIS A 183 -24.00 -10.50 -3.86
C HIS A 183 -24.46 -9.07 -4.12
N THR A 184 -23.58 -8.18 -4.59
CA THR A 184 -23.94 -6.76 -4.75
C THR A 184 -24.51 -6.42 -6.13
N LEU A 185 -23.94 -6.98 -7.19
CA LEU A 185 -24.32 -6.66 -8.57
C LEU A 185 -25.43 -7.52 -9.22
N PRO A 186 -25.86 -8.70 -8.72
CA PRO A 186 -26.81 -9.53 -9.47
C PRO A 186 -28.10 -8.81 -9.87
N ASP A 187 -28.63 -7.94 -9.01
CA ASP A 187 -29.90 -7.23 -9.25
C ASP A 187 -29.76 -6.00 -10.15
N ASP A 188 -28.54 -5.56 -10.45
CA ASP A 188 -28.24 -4.38 -11.28
C ASP A 188 -28.16 -4.72 -12.78
N PHE A 189 -27.83 -5.97 -13.12
CA PHE A 189 -27.64 -6.44 -14.50
C PHE A 189 -28.81 -7.31 -14.98
N ARG A 190 -29.16 -7.23 -16.27
CA ARG A 190 -30.37 -7.90 -16.83
C ARG A 190 -30.03 -8.99 -17.83
N ASN A 191 -28.91 -8.88 -18.54
CA ASN A 191 -28.53 -9.78 -19.63
C ASN A 191 -27.39 -10.74 -19.28
N ILE A 192 -26.73 -10.52 -18.14
CA ILE A 192 -25.73 -11.43 -17.56
C ILE A 192 -26.11 -11.86 -16.16
N ASP A 193 -25.55 -13.00 -15.77
CA ASP A 193 -25.56 -13.46 -14.39
C ASP A 193 -24.18 -13.18 -13.77
N THR A 194 -24.06 -12.12 -12.97
CA THR A 194 -22.80 -11.71 -12.34
C THR A 194 -22.27 -12.75 -11.35
N ARG A 195 -23.14 -13.67 -10.87
CA ARG A 195 -22.74 -14.80 -10.00
C ARG A 195 -21.86 -15.82 -10.72
N LYS A 196 -21.76 -15.76 -12.05
CA LYS A 196 -20.86 -16.59 -12.86
C LYS A 196 -19.46 -15.97 -13.01
N ALA A 197 -19.21 -14.82 -12.38
CA ALA A 197 -17.89 -14.24 -12.39
C ALA A 197 -16.87 -15.18 -11.75
N ARG A 198 -15.72 -15.35 -12.40
CA ARG A 198 -14.61 -16.14 -11.89
C ARG A 198 -13.58 -15.19 -11.33
N VAL A 199 -13.22 -15.39 -10.06
CA VAL A 199 -12.16 -14.62 -9.40
C VAL A 199 -11.03 -15.59 -9.09
N VAL A 200 -9.94 -15.50 -9.85
CA VAL A 200 -8.81 -16.43 -9.76
C VAL A 200 -7.64 -15.73 -9.07
N LEU A 201 -7.29 -16.21 -7.87
CA LEU A 201 -6.15 -15.72 -7.08
C LEU A 201 -4.96 -16.66 -7.30
N ILE A 202 -3.92 -16.17 -7.97
CA ILE A 202 -2.76 -16.96 -8.40
C ILE A 202 -1.54 -16.60 -7.53
N GLU A 203 -0.92 -17.58 -6.90
CA GLU A 203 0.25 -17.43 -6.04
C GLU A 203 1.34 -18.42 -6.44
N ALA A 204 2.57 -17.94 -6.53
CA ALA A 204 3.75 -18.76 -6.85
C ALA A 204 4.14 -19.66 -5.68
N GLY A 205 3.95 -19.18 -4.45
CA GLY A 205 4.19 -19.92 -3.21
C GLY A 205 3.09 -20.93 -2.86
N PRO A 206 3.32 -21.75 -1.84
CA PRO A 206 2.42 -22.85 -1.48
C PRO A 206 1.22 -22.41 -0.63
N ARG A 207 1.11 -21.14 -0.23
CA ARG A 207 0.11 -20.66 0.73
C ARG A 207 -0.29 -19.21 0.48
N VAL A 208 -1.56 -18.90 0.73
CA VAL A 208 -2.02 -17.52 0.88
C VAL A 208 -1.51 -16.92 2.20
N LEU A 209 -1.31 -15.60 2.23
CA LEU A 209 -0.88 -14.86 3.42
C LEU A 209 0.35 -15.49 4.09
N ALA A 210 1.41 -15.79 3.32
CA ALA A 210 2.59 -16.51 3.82
C ALA A 210 3.30 -15.87 5.05
N GLY A 211 3.02 -14.60 5.35
CA GLY A 211 3.48 -13.92 6.57
C GLY A 211 2.66 -14.21 7.83
N PHE A 212 1.55 -14.96 7.73
CA PHE A 212 0.69 -15.34 8.86
C PHE A 212 0.96 -16.78 9.28
N ALA A 213 0.52 -17.14 10.49
CA ALA A 213 0.56 -18.52 10.94
C ALA A 213 -0.24 -19.48 10.03
N ASP A 214 0.25 -20.71 9.91
CA ASP A 214 -0.25 -21.72 8.96
C ASP A 214 -1.76 -21.99 9.08
N ASP A 215 -2.27 -22.01 10.32
CA ASP A 215 -3.70 -22.18 10.60
C ASP A 215 -4.56 -21.00 10.12
N LEU A 216 -4.02 -19.77 10.17
CA LEU A 216 -4.69 -18.57 9.65
C LEU A 216 -4.64 -18.51 8.13
N SER A 217 -3.51 -18.90 7.51
CA SER A 217 -3.42 -19.06 6.06
C SER A 217 -4.43 -20.07 5.53
N ALA A 218 -4.53 -21.25 6.17
CA ALA A 218 -5.48 -22.29 5.77
C ALA A 218 -6.94 -21.82 5.93
N TYR A 219 -7.26 -21.14 7.03
CA TYR A 219 -8.58 -20.55 7.22
C TYR A 219 -8.91 -19.49 6.15
N ALA A 220 -7.93 -18.64 5.79
CA ALA A 220 -8.11 -17.62 4.77
C ALA A 220 -8.40 -18.23 3.41
N GLN A 221 -7.63 -19.26 3.01
CA GLN A 221 -7.88 -20.01 1.77
C GLN A 221 -9.28 -20.61 1.75
N ALA A 222 -9.65 -21.40 2.77
CA ALA A 222 -10.97 -22.03 2.84
C ALA A 222 -12.11 -21.00 2.83
N SER A 223 -11.89 -19.83 3.42
CA SER A 223 -12.86 -18.73 3.43
C SER A 223 -13.02 -18.09 2.05
N LEU A 224 -11.92 -17.88 1.32
CA LEU A 224 -11.93 -17.39 -0.07
C LEU A 224 -12.65 -18.37 -1.01
N GLU A 225 -12.33 -19.65 -0.92
CA GLU A 225 -12.96 -20.71 -1.72
C GLU A 225 -14.47 -20.78 -1.45
N LYS A 226 -14.89 -20.64 -0.18
CA LYS A 226 -16.30 -20.62 0.20
C LYS A 226 -17.10 -19.46 -0.40
N ILE A 227 -16.46 -18.31 -0.66
CA ILE A 227 -17.11 -17.16 -1.29
C ILE A 227 -16.97 -17.15 -2.83
N GLY A 228 -16.41 -18.23 -3.40
CA GLY A 228 -16.32 -18.45 -4.85
C GLY A 228 -15.03 -17.95 -5.48
N VAL A 229 -13.96 -17.72 -4.71
CA VAL A 229 -12.62 -17.43 -5.26
C VAL A 229 -11.93 -18.74 -5.60
N GLU A 230 -11.38 -18.84 -6.80
CA GLU A 230 -10.52 -19.93 -7.24
C GLU A 230 -9.08 -19.65 -6.81
N VAL A 231 -8.57 -20.39 -5.84
CA VAL A 231 -7.20 -20.19 -5.30
C VAL A 231 -6.24 -21.16 -6.00
N VAL A 232 -5.25 -20.60 -6.70
CA VAL A 232 -4.18 -21.34 -7.38
C VAL A 232 -2.86 -21.08 -6.64
N LEU A 233 -2.28 -22.13 -6.08
CA LEU A 233 -1.02 -22.07 -5.31
C LEU A 233 0.07 -22.86 -6.03
N GLY A 234 1.33 -22.49 -5.80
CA GLY A 234 2.48 -23.19 -6.36
C GLY A 234 2.67 -23.00 -7.87
N GLN A 235 1.94 -22.07 -8.49
CA GLN A 235 1.98 -21.84 -9.95
C GLN A 235 2.35 -20.39 -10.24
N PRO A 236 3.64 -20.10 -10.51
CA PRO A 236 4.04 -18.75 -10.88
C PRO A 236 3.42 -18.36 -12.24
N VAL A 237 3.11 -17.07 -12.36
CA VAL A 237 2.76 -16.46 -13.65
C VAL A 237 4.03 -16.33 -14.48
N THR A 238 3.95 -16.73 -15.75
CA THR A 238 5.07 -16.70 -16.70
C THR A 238 4.86 -15.70 -17.83
N ASP A 239 3.62 -15.26 -18.07
CA ASP A 239 3.31 -14.27 -19.10
C ASP A 239 1.98 -13.55 -18.82
N ILE A 240 1.89 -12.28 -19.23
CA ILE A 240 0.71 -11.43 -19.12
C ILE A 240 0.60 -10.55 -20.37
N ASP A 241 -0.55 -10.61 -21.03
CA ASP A 241 -0.85 -9.76 -22.17
C ASP A 241 -2.29 -9.22 -22.10
N ARG A 242 -2.74 -8.61 -23.21
CA ARG A 242 -4.10 -8.03 -23.37
C ARG A 242 -5.26 -9.02 -23.24
N GLU A 243 -5.07 -10.29 -23.52
CA GLU A 243 -6.10 -11.31 -23.52
C GLU A 243 -6.17 -12.10 -22.19
N GLY A 244 -5.08 -12.14 -21.41
CA GLY A 244 -5.09 -12.88 -20.16
C GLY A 244 -3.72 -13.08 -19.49
N VAL A 245 -3.62 -14.15 -18.71
CA VAL A 245 -2.42 -14.56 -17.97
C VAL A 245 -2.07 -16.02 -18.24
N VAL A 246 -0.77 -16.33 -18.25
CA VAL A 246 -0.26 -17.70 -18.33
C VAL A 246 0.36 -18.07 -16.98
N TYR A 247 -0.06 -19.19 -16.40
CA TYR A 247 0.50 -19.73 -15.17
C TYR A 247 0.45 -21.26 -15.22
N GLY A 248 1.43 -21.93 -14.63
CA GLY A 248 1.48 -23.41 -14.63
C GLY A 248 1.40 -24.06 -16.03
N GLY A 249 1.82 -23.36 -17.08
CA GLY A 249 1.73 -23.81 -18.47
C GLY A 249 0.34 -23.71 -19.12
N GLN A 250 -0.67 -23.16 -18.41
CA GLN A 250 -2.02 -22.97 -18.92
C GLN A 250 -2.38 -21.50 -19.07
N ARG A 251 -3.31 -21.21 -19.98
CA ARG A 251 -3.80 -19.87 -20.28
C ARG A 251 -5.14 -19.61 -19.60
N LEU A 252 -5.24 -18.51 -18.88
CA LEU A 252 -6.50 -17.97 -18.36
C LEU A 252 -6.86 -16.68 -19.08
N ASN A 253 -7.93 -16.72 -19.86
CA ASN A 253 -8.47 -15.53 -20.52
C ASN A 253 -9.20 -14.66 -19.49
N ALA A 254 -8.69 -13.46 -19.25
CA ALA A 254 -9.20 -12.53 -18.25
C ALA A 254 -8.99 -11.10 -18.74
N LYS A 255 -10.07 -10.33 -18.84
CA LYS A 255 -9.98 -8.92 -19.27
C LYS A 255 -9.62 -7.98 -18.14
N THR A 256 -9.76 -8.43 -16.89
CA THR A 256 -9.30 -7.69 -15.71
C THR A 256 -8.21 -8.50 -15.03
N ARG A 257 -6.98 -7.97 -15.05
CA ARG A 257 -5.82 -8.57 -14.40
C ARG A 257 -5.27 -7.56 -13.40
N ILE A 258 -4.91 -8.01 -12.21
CA ILE A 258 -4.52 -7.17 -11.09
C ILE A 258 -3.25 -7.71 -10.50
N TRP A 259 -2.21 -6.89 -10.46
CA TRP A 259 -0.93 -7.27 -9.87
C TRP A 259 -0.88 -6.90 -8.39
N ALA A 260 -0.71 -7.88 -7.52
CA ALA A 260 -0.63 -7.72 -6.06
C ALA A 260 0.61 -8.42 -5.48
N ALA A 261 1.60 -8.72 -6.31
CA ALA A 261 2.84 -9.40 -5.94
C ALA A 261 4.04 -8.45 -6.01
N GLY A 262 5.03 -8.65 -5.13
CA GLY A 262 6.32 -7.98 -5.25
C GLY A 262 6.33 -6.46 -4.99
N VAL A 263 7.40 -5.99 -4.36
CA VAL A 263 7.68 -4.56 -4.20
C VAL A 263 9.13 -4.29 -4.57
N ARG A 264 9.37 -3.12 -5.16
CA ARG A 264 10.70 -2.58 -5.46
C ARG A 264 10.83 -1.25 -4.75
N ALA A 265 11.88 -1.06 -3.96
CA ALA A 265 12.12 0.21 -3.28
C ALA A 265 12.37 1.34 -4.27
N SER A 266 12.12 2.55 -3.81
CA SER A 266 12.53 3.79 -4.49
C SER A 266 14.06 3.88 -4.66
N PRO A 267 14.58 4.68 -5.63
CA PRO A 267 16.00 4.72 -6.01
C PRO A 267 16.92 5.41 -4.97
N ALA A 268 16.54 5.44 -3.69
CA ALA A 268 17.33 6.04 -2.62
C ALA A 268 18.74 5.43 -2.50
N ALA A 269 18.88 4.14 -2.77
CA ALA A 269 20.19 3.48 -2.79
C ALA A 269 21.07 3.99 -3.93
N GLU A 270 20.48 4.14 -5.12
CA GLU A 270 21.17 4.62 -6.31
C GLU A 270 21.63 6.07 -6.14
N TRP A 271 20.76 6.93 -5.57
CA TRP A 271 21.09 8.33 -5.27
C TRP A 271 22.30 8.50 -4.36
N LEU A 272 22.51 7.56 -3.45
CA LEU A 272 23.56 7.63 -2.43
C LEU A 272 24.76 6.71 -2.74
N GLY A 273 24.72 5.95 -3.84
CA GLY A 273 25.71 4.89 -4.10
C GLY A 273 25.78 3.84 -2.97
N ALA A 274 24.69 3.67 -2.22
CA ALA A 274 24.67 2.83 -1.02
C ALA A 274 24.34 1.36 -1.37
N PRO A 275 24.82 0.38 -0.60
CA PRO A 275 24.47 -1.02 -0.79
C PRO A 275 22.95 -1.24 -0.71
N ALA A 276 22.40 -2.02 -1.63
CA ALA A 276 20.98 -2.37 -1.68
C ALA A 276 20.78 -3.89 -1.66
N ASP A 277 19.60 -4.34 -1.26
CA ASP A 277 19.18 -5.72 -1.48
C ASP A 277 18.61 -5.92 -2.91
N ARG A 278 18.19 -7.16 -3.23
CA ARG A 278 17.62 -7.49 -4.56
C ARG A 278 16.35 -6.70 -4.91
N ALA A 279 15.63 -6.20 -3.90
CA ALA A 279 14.43 -5.37 -4.08
C ALA A 279 14.77 -3.87 -4.18
N GLY A 280 16.06 -3.50 -4.18
CA GLY A 280 16.53 -2.12 -4.21
C GLY A 280 16.48 -1.41 -2.86
N ARG A 281 16.15 -2.13 -1.76
CA ARG A 281 16.06 -1.51 -0.43
C ARG A 281 17.45 -1.21 0.09
N VAL A 282 17.65 0.02 0.56
CA VAL A 282 18.92 0.47 1.12
C VAL A 282 19.26 -0.35 2.37
N GLN A 283 20.48 -0.84 2.44
CA GLN A 283 21.03 -1.45 3.65
C GLN A 283 21.51 -0.33 4.57
N VAL A 284 20.89 -0.23 5.75
CA VAL A 284 21.13 0.84 6.72
C VAL A 284 21.84 0.32 7.96
N GLU A 285 22.47 1.22 8.69
CA GLU A 285 23.04 0.97 10.01
C GLU A 285 21.95 0.67 11.06
N ALA A 286 22.37 0.20 12.23
CA ALA A 286 21.45 -0.19 13.31
C ALA A 286 20.59 0.97 13.84
N ASP A 287 20.98 2.23 13.61
CA ASP A 287 20.22 3.44 13.96
C ASP A 287 19.44 4.04 12.77
N LEU A 288 19.32 3.29 11.67
CA LEU A 288 18.66 3.67 10.39
C LEU A 288 19.42 4.73 9.58
N THR A 289 20.66 5.03 9.92
CA THR A 289 21.51 5.90 9.08
C THR A 289 22.09 5.16 7.89
N ILE A 290 22.49 5.93 6.87
CA ILE A 290 23.20 5.42 5.70
C ILE A 290 24.67 5.18 6.08
N PRO A 291 25.27 4.02 5.74
CA PRO A 291 26.70 3.79 5.97
C PRO A 291 27.56 4.91 5.38
N GLY A 292 28.44 5.50 6.20
CA GLY A 292 29.28 6.64 5.81
C GLY A 292 28.62 8.02 5.85
N HIS A 293 27.30 8.09 6.03
CA HIS A 293 26.51 9.33 6.06
C HIS A 293 25.61 9.40 7.29
N PRO A 294 26.18 9.68 8.49
CA PRO A 294 25.41 9.70 9.74
C PRO A 294 24.31 10.77 9.76
N GLU A 295 24.38 11.80 8.92
CA GLU A 295 23.38 12.85 8.74
C GLU A 295 22.18 12.43 7.88
N ILE A 296 22.23 11.27 7.23
CA ILE A 296 21.17 10.77 6.34
C ILE A 296 20.54 9.52 6.95
N PHE A 297 19.22 9.57 7.13
CA PHE A 297 18.40 8.43 7.54
C PHE A 297 17.58 7.92 6.35
N ALA A 298 17.33 6.61 6.32
CA ALA A 298 16.33 6.03 5.43
C ALA A 298 15.36 5.12 6.21
N ILE A 299 14.07 5.20 5.89
CA ILE A 299 13.00 4.52 6.64
C ILE A 299 11.88 4.00 5.73
N GLY A 300 10.99 3.19 6.32
CA GLY A 300 9.84 2.58 5.67
C GLY A 300 10.25 1.48 4.69
N ASP A 301 9.45 1.31 3.64
CA ASP A 301 9.69 0.29 2.60
C ASP A 301 10.96 0.57 1.76
N THR A 302 11.62 1.71 1.97
CA THR A 302 12.88 2.09 1.31
C THR A 302 14.08 1.28 1.80
N VAL A 303 14.01 0.67 2.99
CA VAL A 303 15.17 0.08 3.67
C VAL A 303 14.99 -1.40 4.01
N SER A 304 16.12 -2.09 4.13
CA SER A 304 16.22 -3.43 4.67
C SER A 304 17.08 -3.38 5.93
N ILE A 305 16.52 -3.85 7.06
CA ILE A 305 17.21 -3.89 8.35
C ILE A 305 16.76 -5.10 9.17
N ASN A 306 17.72 -5.79 9.79
CA ASN A 306 17.49 -6.95 10.64
C ASN A 306 17.20 -6.59 12.11
N ALA A 307 16.21 -5.71 12.32
CA ALA A 307 15.86 -5.16 13.64
C ALA A 307 14.66 -5.84 14.32
N TRP A 308 14.23 -7.01 13.82
CA TRP A 308 13.14 -7.80 14.40
C TRP A 308 13.67 -9.15 14.92
N GLU A 309 14.30 -9.14 16.10
CA GLU A 309 14.91 -10.36 16.68
C GLU A 309 15.92 -11.02 15.72
N GLY A 310 16.73 -10.20 15.04
CA GLY A 310 17.68 -10.66 14.02
C GLY A 310 17.06 -10.96 12.64
N LYS A 311 15.73 -10.87 12.51
CA LYS A 311 15.01 -10.99 11.24
C LYS A 311 14.80 -9.63 10.58
N PRO A 312 14.63 -9.59 9.25
CA PRO A 312 14.29 -8.37 8.53
C PRO A 312 12.95 -7.79 8.99
N VAL A 313 12.92 -6.47 9.16
CA VAL A 313 11.69 -5.73 9.48
C VAL A 313 10.74 -5.76 8.27
N PRO A 314 9.45 -6.07 8.47
CA PRO A 314 8.48 -6.12 7.37
C PRO A 314 8.18 -4.71 6.81
N GLY A 315 7.97 -4.63 5.49
CA GLY A 315 7.53 -3.42 4.80
C GLY A 315 6.05 -3.14 5.01
N ILE A 316 5.70 -2.61 6.19
CA ILE A 316 4.34 -2.31 6.61
C ILE A 316 4.24 -0.98 7.34
N ALA A 317 3.05 -0.35 7.28
CA ALA A 317 2.83 0.97 7.88
C ALA A 317 3.21 1.09 9.37
N PRO A 318 2.94 0.10 10.26
CA PRO A 318 3.39 0.17 11.66
C PRO A 318 4.91 0.21 11.81
N ALA A 319 5.66 -0.50 10.96
CA ALA A 319 7.13 -0.47 10.97
C ALA A 319 7.64 0.90 10.54
N ALA A 320 7.12 1.45 9.44
CA ALA A 320 7.46 2.79 8.96
C ALA A 320 7.21 3.88 10.03
N LYS A 321 6.07 3.79 10.75
CA LYS A 321 5.79 4.70 11.88
C LYS A 321 6.80 4.54 13.02
N GLN A 322 7.13 3.31 13.42
CA GLN A 322 8.11 3.08 14.49
C GLN A 322 9.50 3.61 14.11
N GLN A 323 9.92 3.41 12.85
CA GLN A 323 11.16 3.95 12.31
C GLN A 323 11.14 5.48 12.32
N GLY A 324 10.08 6.12 11.83
CA GLY A 324 9.95 7.58 11.85
C GLY A 324 9.99 8.17 13.26
N ARG A 325 9.35 7.50 14.23
CA ARG A 325 9.46 7.86 15.65
C ARG A 325 10.89 7.74 16.17
N HIS A 326 11.58 6.66 15.84
CA HIS A 326 12.98 6.46 16.24
C HIS A 326 13.91 7.54 15.68
N VAL A 327 13.78 7.85 14.38
CA VAL A 327 14.56 8.90 13.72
C VAL A 327 14.31 10.27 14.36
N ALA A 328 13.05 10.64 14.61
CA ALA A 328 12.74 11.92 15.24
C ALA A 328 13.34 12.05 16.65
N GLU A 329 13.27 10.99 17.48
CA GLU A 329 13.89 11.01 18.81
C GLU A 329 15.43 11.02 18.73
N THR A 330 16.00 10.35 17.74
CA THR A 330 17.45 10.37 17.45
C THR A 330 17.92 11.76 17.09
N ILE A 331 17.21 12.46 16.20
CA ILE A 331 17.49 13.86 15.83
C ILE A 331 17.45 14.75 17.07
N LYS A 332 16.38 14.66 17.88
CA LYS A 332 16.24 15.44 19.12
C LYS A 332 17.38 15.18 20.12
N ALA A 333 17.79 13.93 20.29
CA ALA A 333 18.87 13.56 21.18
C ALA A 333 20.21 14.13 20.68
N ARG A 334 20.51 13.99 19.38
CA ARG A 334 21.72 14.54 18.77
C ARG A 334 21.81 16.06 18.92
N LEU A 335 20.70 16.79 18.74
CA LEU A 335 20.63 18.23 18.99
C LEU A 335 20.89 18.64 20.44
N ARG A 336 20.72 17.72 21.40
CA ARG A 336 21.05 17.91 22.81
C ARG A 336 22.44 17.36 23.18
N GLY A 337 23.24 16.91 22.21
CA GLY A 337 24.53 16.27 22.46
C GLY A 337 24.43 14.91 23.16
N GLN A 338 23.28 14.24 23.05
CA GLN A 338 23.02 12.94 23.71
C GLN A 338 23.29 11.78 22.75
N ALA A 339 23.78 10.67 23.31
CA ALA A 339 23.92 9.41 22.57
C ALA A 339 22.56 8.81 22.19
N THR A 340 22.52 8.10 21.06
CA THR A 340 21.32 7.49 20.50
C THR A 340 21.44 5.97 20.47
N GLY A 341 20.32 5.28 20.69
CA GLY A 341 20.27 3.82 20.68
C GLY A 341 19.99 3.25 19.29
N GLN A 342 20.03 1.93 19.20
CA GLN A 342 19.67 1.18 17.99
C GLN A 342 18.15 1.10 17.80
N PHE A 343 17.71 1.02 16.55
CA PHE A 343 16.32 0.73 16.21
C PHE A 343 15.98 -0.74 16.52
N ARG A 344 14.83 -0.95 17.17
CA ARG A 344 14.26 -2.29 17.39
C ARG A 344 12.78 -2.26 17.06
N TYR A 345 12.38 -3.12 16.14
CA TYR A 345 10.99 -3.23 15.73
C TYR A 345 10.18 -4.05 16.75
N LYS A 346 9.04 -3.51 17.17
CA LYS A 346 8.06 -4.23 17.99
C LYS A 346 6.83 -4.55 17.16
N HIS A 347 6.64 -5.82 16.83
CA HIS A 347 5.47 -6.25 16.07
C HIS A 347 4.19 -6.14 16.92
N ALA A 348 3.19 -5.41 16.41
CA ALA A 348 1.91 -5.20 17.10
C ALA A 348 0.81 -6.17 16.64
N GLY A 349 1.18 -7.16 15.83
CA GLY A 349 0.28 -8.11 15.19
C GLY A 349 0.04 -7.81 13.71
N SER A 350 -0.54 -8.79 13.03
CA SER A 350 -0.88 -8.76 11.62
C SER A 350 -2.38 -8.96 11.45
N LEU A 351 -2.99 -8.16 10.59
CA LEU A 351 -4.43 -8.21 10.33
C LEU A 351 -4.64 -8.22 8.81
N ALA A 352 -5.52 -9.09 8.32
CA ALA A 352 -5.93 -9.11 6.92
C ALA A 352 -7.43 -9.38 6.82
N GLN A 353 -8.11 -8.60 5.98
CA GLN A 353 -9.50 -8.89 5.63
C GLN A 353 -9.53 -9.92 4.49
N ILE A 354 -10.47 -10.85 4.56
CA ILE A 354 -10.69 -11.87 3.52
C ILE A 354 -11.92 -11.49 2.69
N GLY A 355 -13.01 -11.10 3.35
CA GLY A 355 -14.27 -10.71 2.71
C GLY A 355 -15.21 -10.10 3.76
N LYS A 356 -16.47 -9.80 3.41
CA LYS A 356 -17.42 -9.26 4.39
C LYS A 356 -17.57 -10.18 5.59
N ARG A 357 -17.34 -9.59 6.77
CA ARG A 357 -17.38 -10.27 8.08
C ARG A 357 -16.34 -11.39 8.25
N LEU A 358 -15.34 -11.46 7.38
CA LEU A 358 -14.28 -12.47 7.44
C LEU A 358 -12.92 -11.78 7.44
N ALA A 359 -12.18 -11.96 8.54
CA ALA A 359 -10.80 -11.50 8.68
C ALA A 359 -9.99 -12.50 9.50
N VAL A 360 -8.67 -12.36 9.42
CA VAL A 360 -7.71 -13.05 10.28
C VAL A 360 -6.84 -12.04 10.99
N ILE A 361 -6.59 -12.31 12.27
CA ILE A 361 -5.70 -11.51 13.12
C ILE A 361 -4.72 -12.44 13.81
N ASP A 362 -3.45 -12.08 13.73
CA ASP A 362 -2.34 -12.73 14.42
C ASP A 362 -1.69 -11.74 15.39
N PHE A 363 -1.91 -11.91 16.70
CA PHE A 363 -1.20 -11.19 17.76
C PHE A 363 -0.09 -12.07 18.39
N GLY A 364 0.41 -13.07 17.66
CA GLY A 364 1.36 -14.07 18.15
C GLY A 364 0.67 -15.13 19.01
N ARG A 365 0.57 -14.88 20.32
CA ARG A 365 -0.04 -15.85 21.25
C ARG A 365 -1.56 -15.93 21.12
N ILE A 366 -2.18 -14.85 20.66
CA ILE A 366 -3.63 -14.75 20.46
C ILE A 366 -3.89 -14.66 18.97
N LYS A 367 -4.70 -15.59 18.45
CA LYS A 367 -5.13 -15.61 17.05
C LYS A 367 -6.64 -15.54 16.99
N LEU A 368 -7.17 -14.68 16.13
CA LEU A 368 -8.61 -14.47 15.97
C LEU A 368 -9.01 -14.65 14.51
N ARG A 369 -10.21 -15.18 14.28
CA ARG A 369 -10.74 -15.43 12.93
C ARG A 369 -12.24 -15.11 12.83
N GLY A 370 -12.71 -14.91 11.60
CA GLY A 370 -14.13 -14.71 11.30
C GLY A 370 -14.67 -13.34 11.73
N ALA A 371 -15.93 -13.29 12.14
CA ALA A 371 -16.64 -12.03 12.40
C ALA A 371 -16.05 -11.20 13.55
N ILE A 372 -15.57 -11.84 14.62
CA ILE A 372 -14.93 -11.14 15.75
C ILE A 372 -13.62 -10.48 15.28
N ALA A 373 -12.82 -11.22 14.51
CA ALA A 373 -11.61 -10.67 13.90
C ALA A 373 -11.94 -9.51 12.96
N TRP A 374 -13.04 -9.60 12.20
CA TRP A 374 -13.46 -8.53 11.30
C TRP A 374 -13.85 -7.24 12.05
N TRP A 375 -14.55 -7.34 13.18
CA TRP A 375 -14.85 -6.17 14.02
C TRP A 375 -13.60 -5.52 14.60
N ILE A 376 -12.67 -6.32 15.12
CA ILE A 376 -11.40 -5.82 15.67
C ILE A 376 -10.55 -5.20 14.56
N TRP A 377 -10.50 -5.83 13.38
CA TRP A 377 -9.85 -5.29 12.20
C TRP A 377 -10.41 -3.90 11.87
N GLY A 378 -11.73 -3.74 11.86
CA GLY A 378 -12.37 -2.46 11.57
C GLY A 378 -12.00 -1.39 12.60
N ILE A 379 -12.12 -1.71 13.89
CA ILE A 379 -11.77 -0.79 14.97
C ILE A 379 -10.29 -0.38 14.90
N ALA A 380 -9.38 -1.33 14.68
CA ALA A 380 -7.95 -1.06 14.59
C ALA A 380 -7.62 -0.14 13.40
N HIS A 381 -8.20 -0.40 12.22
CA HIS A 381 -7.98 0.45 11.04
C HIS A 381 -8.54 1.86 11.24
N ILE A 382 -9.72 2.00 11.85
CA ILE A 382 -10.27 3.30 12.24
C ILE A 382 -9.33 3.99 13.23
N TYR A 383 -8.80 3.29 14.22
CA TYR A 383 -7.88 3.89 15.18
C TYR A 383 -6.58 4.41 14.52
N PHE A 384 -6.04 3.70 13.52
CA PHE A 384 -4.80 4.08 12.85
C PHE A 384 -4.96 5.18 11.78
N LEU A 385 -6.19 5.50 11.36
CA LEU A 385 -6.50 6.65 10.49
C LEU A 385 -6.09 7.97 11.16
N ILE A 386 -5.63 8.92 10.35
CA ILE A 386 -5.21 10.24 10.81
C ILE A 386 -6.45 11.10 11.09
N GLY A 387 -6.54 11.69 12.30
CA GLY A 387 -7.56 12.69 12.65
C GLY A 387 -8.96 12.14 12.92
N LEU A 388 -9.64 12.67 13.94
CA LEU A 388 -10.95 12.17 14.42
C LEU A 388 -12.08 12.28 13.37
N ARG A 389 -12.08 13.34 12.54
CA ARG A 389 -13.11 13.53 11.50
C ARG A 389 -13.08 12.44 10.43
N HIS A 390 -11.88 12.05 10.00
CA HIS A 390 -11.70 11.01 8.98
C HIS A 390 -12.06 9.62 9.53
N ARG A 391 -11.73 9.37 10.80
CA ARG A 391 -12.19 8.18 11.54
C ARG A 391 -13.71 8.05 11.53
N LEU A 392 -14.42 9.15 11.82
CA LEU A 392 -15.88 9.16 11.86
C LEU A 392 -16.49 8.95 10.47
N SER A 393 -15.95 9.60 9.43
CA SER A 393 -16.41 9.40 8.04
C SER A 393 -16.31 7.94 7.61
N VAL A 394 -15.13 7.33 7.77
CA VAL A 394 -14.92 5.92 7.39
C VAL A 394 -15.81 4.99 8.23
N ALA A 395 -15.95 5.25 9.53
CA ALA A 395 -16.85 4.48 10.39
C ALA A 395 -18.31 4.55 9.92
N LEU A 396 -18.80 5.74 9.55
CA LEU A 396 -20.16 5.93 9.03
C LEU A 396 -20.36 5.26 7.67
N SER A 397 -19.39 5.37 6.76
CA SER A 397 -19.43 4.69 5.46
C SER A 397 -19.46 3.18 5.60
N TRP A 398 -18.64 2.61 6.50
CA TRP A 398 -18.68 1.18 6.80
C TRP A 398 -19.99 0.75 7.47
N LEU A 399 -20.54 1.56 8.39
CA LEU A 399 -21.84 1.28 9.00
C LEU A 399 -22.95 1.26 7.93
N TRP A 400 -22.90 2.18 6.96
CA TRP A 400 -23.85 2.24 5.84
C TRP A 400 -23.73 1.01 4.94
N ILE A 401 -22.51 0.64 4.54
CA ILE A 401 -22.25 -0.57 3.75
C ILE A 401 -22.75 -1.81 4.50
N TYR A 402 -22.50 -1.89 5.81
CA TYR A 402 -22.95 -3.00 6.65
C TYR A 402 -24.48 -3.09 6.75
N ALA A 403 -25.18 -1.96 6.79
CA ALA A 403 -26.62 -1.90 6.99
C ALA A 403 -27.45 -2.06 5.70
N ARG A 404 -26.91 -1.63 4.55
CA ARG A 404 -27.67 -1.54 3.29
C ARG A 404 -27.11 -2.38 2.15
N ASP A 405 -25.95 -3.00 2.31
CA ASP A 405 -25.21 -3.68 1.22
C ASP A 405 -24.96 -2.80 -0.01
N GLN A 406 -25.13 -1.48 0.16
CA GLN A 406 -24.91 -0.49 -0.87
C GLN A 406 -23.50 0.09 -0.75
N ARG A 407 -22.74 -0.06 -1.82
CA ARG A 407 -21.42 0.55 -1.97
C ARG A 407 -21.59 1.97 -2.55
N ALA A 408 -21.17 2.97 -1.80
CA ALA A 408 -21.45 4.38 -2.06
C ALA A 408 -20.73 4.96 -3.30
N ALA A 409 -19.68 4.30 -3.81
CA ALA A 409 -18.79 4.86 -4.83
C ALA A 409 -18.72 4.05 -6.13
N ARG A 410 -19.80 3.37 -6.53
CA ARG A 410 -19.89 2.58 -7.79
C ARG A 410 -20.07 3.46 -9.05
N LEU A 411 -19.22 4.48 -9.17
CA LEU A 411 -19.20 5.38 -10.32
C LEU A 411 -17.97 5.12 -11.18
N ILE A 412 -18.18 5.04 -12.50
CA ILE A 412 -17.11 5.00 -13.49
C ILE A 412 -16.74 6.44 -13.81
N THR A 413 -15.66 6.93 -13.20
CA THR A 413 -15.18 8.31 -13.36
C THR A 413 -13.85 8.32 -14.13
N GLN A 414 -13.76 9.09 -15.22
CA GLN A 414 -12.62 9.21 -16.18
C GLN A 414 -12.47 8.05 -17.18
N GLY A 415 -12.25 8.39 -18.47
CA GLY A 415 -11.97 7.46 -19.57
C GLY A 415 -13.08 7.35 -20.63
N SER A 416 -12.69 7.31 -21.91
CA SER A 416 -13.63 6.94 -23.00
C SER A 416 -14.02 5.46 -22.88
N SER A 417 -15.13 5.05 -23.50
CA SER A 417 -15.60 3.65 -23.55
C SER A 417 -14.57 2.64 -24.11
N LYS A 418 -13.44 3.13 -24.64
CA LYS A 418 -12.27 2.37 -25.11
C LYS A 418 -11.26 2.12 -23.98
N VAL A 419 -11.62 1.28 -23.01
CA VAL A 419 -10.62 0.60 -22.16
C VAL A 419 -10.09 -0.60 -22.93
N VAL A 420 -8.78 -0.74 -23.11
CA VAL A 420 -8.18 -1.78 -23.98
C VAL A 420 -8.32 -3.18 -23.40
#